data_AF-X1LXS9-F1
#
_entry.id   AF-X1LXS9-F1
#
_cell.length_a   1.000
_cell.length_b   1.000
_cell.length_c   1.000
_cell.angle_alpha   90.00
_cell.angle_beta   90.00
_cell.angle_gamma   90.00
#
_symmetry.space_group_name_H-M   'P 1'
#
loop_
_entity.id
_entity.type
_entity.pdbx_description
1 polymer ?
#
loop_
_entity_poly.entity_id
_entity_poly.type
_entity_poly.pdbx_seq_one_letter_code
_entity_poly.pdbx_strand_id
1 'polypeptide(L)'
;KIVGGVDYKYVSADNSISTTSTTYTDMANMSITVTLPKCIALLLSVTWLDTATGGASECRVAFYIDTVYKGYFTGAESGKKIVVANMHVESLAAGSHTFKLRWRTDAAGNTSYSHERRLAVLYWYVT
;
A
#
# COMPACT_ATOMS: atom_id res chain seq x y z
N LYS A 1 11.56 -21.94 11.85
CA LYS A 1 10.54 -22.99 11.60
C LYS A 1 9.18 -22.32 11.74
N ILE A 2 8.28 -22.41 10.75
CA ILE A 2 6.88 -22.00 10.95
C ILE A 2 6.26 -23.10 11.81
N VAL A 3 5.69 -22.72 12.96
CA VAL A 3 5.18 -23.70 13.95
C VAL A 3 3.64 -23.68 14.01
N GLY A 4 2.99 -22.82 13.22
CA GLY A 4 1.53 -22.69 13.14
C GLY A 4 1.00 -22.63 11.70
N GLY A 5 -0.28 -22.24 11.57
CA GLY A 5 -0.93 -22.02 10.28
C GLY A 5 -0.41 -20.78 9.54
N VAL A 6 -0.62 -20.78 8.23
CA VAL A 6 -0.46 -19.61 7.35
C VAL A 6 -1.86 -19.18 6.93
N ASP A 7 -2.17 -17.91 7.05
CA ASP A 7 -3.45 -17.34 6.61
C ASP A 7 -3.20 -15.96 5.98
N TYR A 8 -4.19 -15.44 5.26
CA TYR A 8 -4.08 -14.17 4.57
C TYR A 8 -5.38 -13.39 4.55
N LYS A 9 -5.24 -12.07 4.36
CA LYS A 9 -6.34 -11.16 4.04
C LYS A 9 -6.00 -10.39 2.77
N TYR A 10 -7.02 -10.02 2.01
CA TYR A 10 -6.86 -9.36 0.73
C TYR A 10 -8.01 -8.39 0.47
N VAL A 11 -7.70 -7.24 -0.14
CA VAL A 11 -8.66 -6.29 -0.69
C VAL A 11 -8.22 -5.85 -2.08
N SER A 12 -9.19 -5.58 -2.95
CA SER A 12 -8.96 -5.02 -4.28
C SER A 12 -10.02 -4.00 -4.65
N ALA A 13 -9.63 -3.08 -5.53
CA ALA A 13 -10.54 -2.14 -6.17
C ALA A 13 -10.05 -1.82 -7.58
N ASP A 14 -11.01 -1.65 -8.49
CA ASP A 14 -10.86 -1.38 -9.93
C ASP A 14 -11.53 -0.06 -10.35
N ASN A 15 -12.06 0.69 -9.38
CA ASN A 15 -12.57 2.03 -9.61
C ASN A 15 -11.43 3.06 -9.64
N SER A 16 -11.54 4.06 -10.52
CA SER A 16 -10.54 5.12 -10.59
C SER A 16 -10.63 6.08 -9.39
N ILE A 17 -9.48 6.39 -8.80
CA ILE A 17 -9.31 7.41 -7.76
C ILE A 17 -8.20 8.36 -8.15
N SER A 18 -8.18 9.56 -7.57
CA SER A 18 -7.11 10.55 -7.78
C SER A 18 -6.66 11.17 -6.47
N THR A 19 -5.46 11.75 -6.47
CA THR A 19 -4.97 12.61 -5.40
C THR A 19 -4.09 13.72 -5.97
N THR A 20 -4.14 14.87 -5.32
CA THR A 20 -3.23 16.02 -5.52
C THR A 20 -2.42 16.31 -4.24
N SER A 21 -2.57 15.46 -3.22
CA SER A 21 -1.94 15.68 -1.92
C SER A 21 -0.44 15.41 -1.98
N THR A 22 0.35 16.37 -1.52
CA THR A 22 1.80 16.23 -1.31
C THR A 22 2.16 15.50 -0.01
N THR A 23 1.16 15.21 0.82
CA THR A 23 1.27 14.39 2.04
C THR A 23 0.59 13.04 1.83
N TYR A 24 1.07 11.99 2.52
CA TYR A 24 0.46 10.67 2.41
C TYR A 24 -1.00 10.71 2.87
N THR A 25 -1.88 10.25 2.00
CA THR A 25 -3.32 10.12 2.22
C THR A 25 -3.74 8.67 2.01
N ASP A 26 -4.83 8.24 2.63
CA ASP A 26 -5.31 6.87 2.47
C ASP A 26 -5.74 6.62 1.02
N MET A 27 -5.30 5.51 0.44
CA MET A 27 -5.88 5.03 -0.80
C MET A 27 -7.23 4.39 -0.50
N ALA A 28 -8.29 4.89 -1.12
CA ALA A 28 -9.65 4.39 -0.87
C ALA A 28 -9.74 2.87 -1.08
N ASN A 29 -10.44 2.18 -0.18
CA ASN A 29 -10.63 0.71 -0.18
C ASN A 29 -9.36 -0.13 0.07
N MET A 30 -8.20 0.47 0.35
CA MET A 30 -6.95 -0.25 0.62
C MET A 30 -6.62 -0.28 2.12
N SER A 31 -7.55 -0.83 2.91
CA SER A 31 -7.39 -1.00 4.35
C SER A 31 -7.84 -2.39 4.77
N ILE A 32 -7.02 -3.08 5.56
CA ILE A 32 -7.33 -4.37 6.18
C ILE A 32 -7.12 -4.23 7.67
N THR A 33 -8.11 -4.59 8.46
CA THR A 33 -7.99 -4.69 9.93
C THR A 33 -8.18 -6.14 10.34
N VAL A 34 -7.25 -6.68 11.11
CA VAL A 34 -7.28 -8.08 11.57
C VAL A 34 -6.65 -8.21 12.94
N THR A 35 -7.25 -9.04 13.79
CA THR A 35 -6.68 -9.45 15.08
C THR A 35 -5.76 -10.65 14.86
N LEU A 36 -4.50 -10.48 15.22
CA LEU A 36 -3.44 -11.46 15.03
C LEU A 36 -2.83 -11.83 16.39
N PRO A 37 -2.43 -13.09 16.64
CA PRO A 37 -1.44 -13.37 17.68
C PRO A 37 -0.04 -12.95 17.18
N LYS A 38 0.99 -13.09 18.02
CA LYS A 38 2.36 -12.74 17.65
C LYS A 38 2.78 -13.47 16.37
N CYS A 39 3.15 -12.73 15.33
CA CYS A 39 3.38 -13.29 14.00
C CYS A 39 4.46 -12.52 13.22
N ILE A 40 4.82 -13.05 12.07
CA ILE A 40 5.45 -12.28 10.99
C ILE A 40 4.41 -12.09 9.90
N ALA A 41 4.32 -10.88 9.36
CA ALA A 41 3.43 -10.52 8.27
C ALA A 41 4.24 -10.08 7.04
N LEU A 42 3.86 -10.59 5.87
CA LEU A 42 4.28 -10.14 4.55
C LEU A 42 3.12 -9.33 3.93
N LEU A 43 3.37 -8.06 3.69
CA LEU A 43 2.47 -7.18 2.97
C LEU A 43 2.86 -7.20 1.49
N LEU A 44 1.87 -7.32 0.61
CA LEU A 44 2.03 -7.23 -0.83
C LEU A 44 1.03 -6.21 -1.38
N SER A 45 1.43 -5.45 -2.40
CA SER A 45 0.48 -4.64 -3.15
C SER A 45 0.80 -4.60 -4.63
N VAL A 46 -0.22 -4.36 -5.44
CA VAL A 46 -0.07 -4.03 -6.86
C VAL A 46 -0.98 -2.86 -7.16
N THR A 47 -0.44 -1.80 -7.77
CA THR A 47 -1.17 -0.57 -8.06
C THR A 47 -0.87 -0.11 -9.49
N TRP A 48 -1.92 0.13 -10.27
CA TRP A 48 -1.83 0.72 -11.60
C TRP A 48 -1.98 2.22 -11.45
N LEU A 49 -0.93 2.95 -11.82
CA LEU A 49 -0.82 4.39 -11.63
C LEU A 49 -0.69 5.11 -12.96
N ASP A 50 -1.22 6.33 -12.99
CA ASP A 50 -1.01 7.33 -14.04
C ASP A 50 -0.78 8.67 -13.36
N THR A 51 0.09 9.52 -13.91
CA THR A 51 0.32 10.87 -13.39
C THR A 51 0.06 11.87 -14.51
N ALA A 52 -0.84 12.83 -14.25
CA ALA A 52 -1.20 13.89 -15.19
C ALA A 52 0.03 14.64 -15.72
N THR A 53 -0.06 15.09 -16.97
CA THR A 53 1.04 15.74 -17.69
C THR A 53 1.35 17.12 -17.08
N GLY A 54 2.48 17.24 -16.38
CA GLY A 54 2.95 18.51 -15.81
C GLY A 54 4.36 18.42 -15.21
N GLY A 55 5.41 18.47 -16.03
CA GLY A 55 6.79 18.39 -15.55
C GLY A 55 7.15 17.04 -14.89
N ALA A 56 8.33 16.97 -14.24
CA ALA A 56 8.72 15.79 -13.47
C ALA A 56 7.73 15.62 -12.31
N SER A 57 6.87 14.62 -12.44
CA SER A 57 5.81 14.31 -11.48
C SER A 57 5.94 12.84 -11.09
N GLU A 58 5.94 12.56 -9.80
CA GLU A 58 5.99 11.22 -9.22
C GLU A 58 4.80 10.96 -8.30
N CYS A 59 4.12 9.84 -8.53
CA CYS A 59 3.19 9.27 -7.56
C CYS A 59 3.93 8.34 -6.59
N ARG A 60 3.81 8.53 -5.27
CA ARG A 60 4.40 7.63 -4.27
C ARG A 60 3.31 6.85 -3.56
N VAL A 61 3.42 5.53 -3.52
CA VAL A 61 2.58 4.63 -2.72
C VAL A 61 3.42 4.13 -1.54
N ALA A 62 2.81 3.79 -0.40
CA ALA A 62 3.51 3.26 0.76
C ALA A 62 2.59 2.44 1.66
N PHE A 63 3.16 1.48 2.37
CA PHE A 63 2.50 0.75 3.43
C PHE A 63 2.49 1.52 4.75
N TYR A 64 1.39 1.40 5.47
CA TYR A 64 1.24 1.83 6.85
C TYR A 64 0.68 0.69 7.69
N ILE A 65 1.21 0.52 8.90
CA ILE A 65 0.69 -0.40 9.92
C ILE A 65 0.41 0.43 11.17
N ASP A 66 -0.85 0.46 11.64
CA ASP A 66 -1.28 1.22 12.82
C ASP A 66 -0.79 2.68 12.81
N THR A 67 -0.88 3.34 11.65
CA THR A 67 -0.40 4.71 11.38
C THR A 67 1.12 4.87 11.22
N VAL A 68 1.92 3.83 11.46
CA VAL A 68 3.37 3.84 11.26
C VAL A 68 3.71 3.57 9.80
N TYR A 69 4.49 4.47 9.19
CA TYR A 69 5.03 4.30 7.83
C TYR A 69 6.03 3.13 7.77
N LYS A 70 5.89 2.25 6.76
CA LYS A 70 6.74 1.06 6.59
C LYS A 70 7.55 1.00 5.28
N GLY A 71 7.38 1.95 4.36
CA GLY A 71 7.97 1.89 3.00
C GLY A 71 7.01 1.28 1.97
N TYR A 72 7.24 1.23 0.65
CA TYR A 72 8.33 1.72 -0.20
C TYR A 72 7.74 2.37 -1.48
N PHE A 73 8.64 3.02 -2.24
CA PHE A 73 8.48 3.87 -3.42
C PHE A 73 8.44 3.19 -4.81
N THR A 74 7.49 3.57 -5.67
CA THR A 74 7.68 3.57 -7.13
C THR A 74 6.89 4.73 -7.72
N GLY A 75 7.61 5.65 -8.37
CA GLY A 75 7.08 6.84 -9.03
C GLY A 75 6.47 6.50 -10.38
N ALA A 76 5.22 6.91 -10.62
CA ALA A 76 4.70 7.04 -11.98
C ALA A 76 5.20 8.35 -12.57
N GLU A 77 6.05 8.28 -13.59
CA GLU A 77 6.51 9.47 -14.33
C GLU A 77 5.34 10.08 -15.13
N SER A 78 5.32 11.40 -15.22
CA SER A 78 4.37 12.19 -16.01
C SER A 78 4.10 11.59 -17.40
N GLY A 79 2.82 11.38 -17.71
CA GLY A 79 2.38 10.84 -19.00
C GLY A 79 2.69 9.36 -19.22
N LYS A 80 3.09 8.62 -18.17
CA LYS A 80 3.30 7.18 -18.20
C LYS A 80 2.28 6.46 -17.32
N LYS A 81 1.72 5.39 -17.86
CA LYS A 81 0.98 4.39 -17.09
C LYS A 81 1.97 3.34 -16.61
N ILE A 82 2.03 3.12 -15.30
CA ILE A 82 2.92 2.12 -14.72
C ILE A 82 2.16 1.20 -13.78
N VAL A 83 2.76 0.03 -13.54
CA VAL A 83 2.33 -0.88 -12.49
C VAL A 83 3.40 -0.92 -11.41
N VAL A 84 2.99 -0.67 -10.18
CA VAL A 84 3.85 -0.67 -8.99
C VAL A 84 3.50 -1.88 -8.14
N ALA A 85 4.48 -2.70 -7.78
CA ALA A 85 4.26 -3.94 -7.03
C ALA A 85 5.04 -3.97 -5.70
N ASN A 86 4.42 -3.55 -4.59
CA ASN A 86 5.12 -3.42 -3.31
C ASN A 86 5.17 -4.66 -2.43
N MET A 87 6.23 -4.79 -1.61
CA MET A 87 6.46 -5.85 -0.64
C MET A 87 7.10 -5.29 0.64
N HIS A 88 6.62 -5.71 1.80
CA HIS A 88 7.20 -5.37 3.12
C HIS A 88 7.03 -6.55 4.08
N VAL A 89 7.98 -6.76 5.00
CA VAL A 89 7.89 -7.79 6.04
C VAL A 89 8.00 -7.13 7.42
N GLU A 90 7.10 -7.49 8.33
CA GLU A 90 7.05 -6.94 9.69
C GLU A 90 6.82 -8.05 10.73
N SER A 91 7.52 -7.97 11.86
CA SER A 91 7.16 -8.75 13.07
C SER A 91 6.11 -7.99 13.87
N LEU A 92 4.99 -8.64 14.18
CA LEU A 92 3.87 -8.03 14.89
C LEU A 92 3.68 -8.67 16.26
N ALA A 93 3.33 -7.83 17.23
CA ALA A 93 2.83 -8.29 18.53
C ALA A 93 1.45 -8.93 18.36
N ALA A 94 0.95 -9.58 19.42
CA ALA A 94 -0.46 -9.98 19.44
C ALA A 94 -1.34 -8.73 19.59
N GLY A 95 -2.40 -8.62 18.79
CA GLY A 95 -3.31 -7.48 18.83
C GLY A 95 -4.09 -7.27 17.54
N SER A 96 -4.94 -6.26 17.53
CA SER A 96 -5.61 -5.78 16.32
C SER A 96 -4.68 -4.82 15.58
N HIS A 97 -4.40 -5.13 14.32
CA HIS A 97 -3.55 -4.32 13.45
C HIS A 97 -4.33 -3.84 12.22
N THR A 98 -4.08 -2.60 11.81
CA THR A 98 -4.62 -2.03 10.56
C THR A 98 -3.52 -1.78 9.55
N PHE A 99 -3.61 -2.46 8.42
CA PHE A 99 -2.71 -2.37 7.27
C PHE A 99 -3.33 -1.48 6.21
N LYS A 100 -2.60 -0.49 5.71
CA LYS A 100 -3.09 0.44 4.69
C LYS A 100 -2.08 0.65 3.57
N LEU A 101 -2.61 0.91 2.37
CA LEU A 101 -1.87 1.67 1.36
C LEU A 101 -2.21 3.14 1.47
N ARG A 102 -1.17 3.97 1.44
CA ARG A 102 -1.29 5.43 1.38
C ARG A 102 -0.49 5.94 0.21
N TRP A 103 -0.89 7.08 -0.33
CA TRP A 103 -0.26 7.67 -1.50
C TRP A 103 -0.18 9.19 -1.45
N ARG A 104 0.71 9.75 -2.27
CA ARG A 104 0.92 11.19 -2.44
C ARG A 104 1.53 11.52 -3.80
N THR A 105 1.47 12.80 -4.17
CA THR A 105 2.28 13.40 -5.22
C THR A 105 3.58 13.99 -4.64
N ASP A 106 4.55 14.25 -5.49
CA ASP A 106 5.82 14.91 -5.16
C ASP A 106 5.72 16.45 -5.16
N ALA A 107 4.87 17.01 -6.01
CA ALA A 107 4.64 18.45 -6.10
C ALA A 107 3.15 18.80 -6.11
N ALA A 108 2.86 20.02 -5.65
CA ALA A 108 1.52 20.59 -5.70
C ALA A 108 1.13 20.89 -7.15
N GLY A 109 -0.15 20.69 -7.48
CA GLY A 109 -0.66 20.85 -8.85
C GLY A 109 -0.55 19.59 -9.71
N ASN A 110 0.26 18.61 -9.30
CA ASN A 110 0.27 17.28 -9.92
C ASN A 110 -0.97 16.51 -9.50
N THR A 111 -1.55 15.74 -10.42
CA THR A 111 -2.63 14.80 -10.10
C THR A 111 -2.18 13.40 -10.45
N SER A 112 -2.16 12.53 -9.45
CA SER A 112 -1.93 11.10 -9.65
C SER A 112 -3.26 10.37 -9.63
N TYR A 113 -3.36 9.33 -10.44
CA TYR A 113 -4.52 8.46 -10.57
C TYR A 113 -4.13 7.03 -10.25
N SER A 114 -5.09 6.29 -9.70
CA SER A 114 -5.01 4.84 -9.61
C SER A 114 -6.27 4.24 -10.20
N HIS A 115 -6.12 3.32 -11.14
CA HIS A 115 -7.22 2.63 -11.81
C HIS A 115 -7.50 1.26 -11.20
N GLU A 116 -6.44 0.60 -10.76
CA GLU A 116 -6.52 -0.69 -10.08
C GLU A 116 -5.55 -0.69 -8.90
N ARG A 117 -5.96 -1.34 -7.82
CA ARG A 117 -5.16 -1.45 -6.60
C ARG A 117 -5.53 -2.69 -5.82
N ARG A 118 -4.51 -3.33 -5.27
CA ARG A 118 -4.58 -4.61 -4.56
C ARG A 118 -3.68 -4.52 -3.35
N LEU A 119 -4.16 -5.01 -2.20
CA LEU A 119 -3.41 -5.14 -0.97
C LEU A 119 -3.65 -6.54 -0.41
N ALA A 120 -2.58 -7.29 -0.17
CA ALA A 120 -2.61 -8.57 0.52
C ALA A 120 -1.74 -8.50 1.78
N VAL A 121 -2.18 -9.20 2.82
CA VAL A 121 -1.40 -9.44 4.04
C VAL A 121 -1.38 -10.93 4.29
N LEU A 122 -0.23 -11.55 4.10
CA LEU A 122 0.04 -12.95 4.43
C LEU A 122 0.71 -12.99 5.80
N TYR A 123 0.28 -13.84 6.71
CA TYR A 123 0.86 -13.91 8.05
C TYR A 123 1.02 -15.35 8.53
N TRP A 124 2.07 -15.57 9.33
CA TRP A 124 2.39 -16.86 9.92
C TRP A 124 2.97 -16.71 11.33
N TYR A 125 2.70 -17.72 12.16
CA TYR A 125 3.11 -17.70 13.56
C TYR A 125 4.49 -18.32 13.75
N VAL A 126 5.30 -17.62 14.55
CA VAL A 126 6.62 -18.06 14.99
C VAL A 126 6.57 -18.08 16.51
N THR A 127 6.53 -19.29 17.08
CA THR A 127 6.69 -19.51 18.53
C THR A 127 8.16 -19.48 18.91
#